data_AF-A0A100WSW3-F1
#
_entry.id   AF-A0A100WSW3-F1
#
_cell.length_a   1.000
_cell.length_b   1.000
_cell.length_c   1.000
_cell.angle_alpha   90.00
_cell.angle_beta   90.00
_cell.angle_gamma   90.00
#
_symmetry.space_group_name_H-M   'P 1'
#
loop_
_entity.id
_entity.type
_entity.pdbx_description
1 polymer ?
#
loop_
_entity_poly.entity_id
_entity_poly.type
_entity_poly.pdbx_seq_one_letter_code
_entity_poly.pdbx_strand_id
1 'polypeptide(L)' 'MTLHFTLHVNDRSIDEGMTIQRTTPGQPEPDDVNLYVVQAKCDGEWHTFTVKHRYGDGPWELVRTALNTIAEGTSHA' A
#
# COMPACT_ATOMS: atom_id res chain seq x y z
N MET A 1 -0.55 8.11 -9.62
CA MET A 1 -1.82 8.12 -8.86
C MET A 1 -1.46 7.98 -7.40
N THR A 2 -2.00 8.84 -6.55
CA THR A 2 -1.80 8.79 -5.09
C THR A 2 -3.15 8.45 -4.47
N LEU A 3 -3.21 7.35 -3.72
CA LEU A 3 -4.41 6.91 -3.01
C LEU A 3 -4.22 7.24 -1.53
N HIS A 4 -5.16 8.01 -0.98
CA HIS A 4 -5.29 8.25 0.46
C HIS A 4 -6.61 7.66 0.91
N PHE A 5 -6.59 6.72 1.84
CA PHE A 5 -7.80 6.25 2.49
C PHE A 5 -7.49 5.82 3.92
N THR A 6 -8.43 6.09 4.80
CA THR A 6 -8.41 5.66 6.20
C THR A 6 -9.19 4.36 6.27
N LEU A 7 -8.56 3.28 6.74
CA LEU A 7 -9.22 1.97 6.84
C LEU A 7 -9.90 1.86 8.21
N HIS A 8 -11.21 1.66 8.22
CA HIS A 8 -12.00 1.43 9.43
C HIS A 8 -12.57 0.00 9.38
N VAL A 9 -12.42 -0.76 10.47
CA VAL A 9 -13.14 -2.03 10.70
C VAL A 9 -13.82 -1.96 12.06
N ASN A 10 -15.12 -2.27 12.09
CA ASN A 10 -15.95 -2.25 13.30
C ASN A 10 -15.79 -0.94 14.11
N ASP A 11 -15.93 0.20 13.42
CA ASP A 11 -15.78 1.56 13.99
C ASP A 11 -14.41 1.89 14.61
N ARG A 12 -13.41 1.04 14.41
CA ARG A 12 -12.02 1.30 14.77
C ARG A 12 -11.20 1.54 13.51
N SER A 13 -10.52 2.68 13.45
CA SER A 13 -9.45 2.88 12.46
C SER A 13 -8.37 1.84 12.72
N ILE A 14 -8.02 1.04 11.72
CA ILE A 14 -7.06 -0.06 11.88
C ILE A 14 -5.62 0.42 11.69
N ASP A 15 -5.40 1.59 11.09
CA ASP A 15 -4.06 2.19 11.00
C ASP A 15 -4.16 3.72 10.82
N GLU A 16 -3.18 4.42 11.38
CA GLU A 16 -3.08 5.88 11.36
C GLU A 16 -2.51 6.38 10.02
N GLY A 17 -3.21 6.10 8.92
CA GLY A 17 -2.89 6.64 7.60
C GLY A 17 -1.96 5.75 6.78
N MET A 18 -2.38 5.48 5.54
CA MET A 18 -1.57 4.78 4.54
C MET A 18 -1.47 5.64 3.26
N THR A 19 -0.27 5.70 2.69
CA THR A 19 0.02 6.38 1.42
C THR A 19 0.66 5.37 0.48
N ILE A 20 0.07 5.19 -0.71
CA ILE A 20 0.64 4.34 -1.77
C ILE A 20 0.98 5.21 -2.98
N GLN A 21 2.23 5.16 -3.42
CA GLN A 21 2.75 5.93 -4.53
C GLN A 21 3.56 5.05 -5.47
N ARG A 22 3.30 5.17 -6.77
CA ARG A 22 4.12 4.49 -7.78
C ARG A 22 5.48 5.18 -7.90
N THR A 23 6.56 4.42 -7.93
CA THR A 23 7.92 4.98 -8.04
C THR A 23 8.33 5.27 -9.47
N THR A 24 7.71 4.64 -10.46
CA THR A 24 8.08 4.79 -11.88
C THR A 24 7.41 6.01 -12.52
N PRO A 25 8.18 6.98 -13.06
CA PRO A 25 7.65 8.09 -13.84
C PRO A 25 7.11 7.63 -15.21
N GLY A 26 6.17 8.38 -15.78
CA GLY A 26 5.53 8.07 -17.07
C GLY A 26 4.10 7.54 -16.96
N GLN A 27 3.45 7.28 -18.10
CA GLN A 27 2.14 6.63 -18.13
C GLN A 27 2.35 5.11 -18.13
N PRO A 28 1.74 4.36 -17.19
CA PRO A 28 1.89 2.90 -17.14
C PRO A 28 1.15 2.29 -18.33
N GLU A 29 1.72 1.24 -18.93
CA GLU A 29 1.01 0.45 -19.92
C GLU A 29 0.11 -0.59 -19.21
N PRO A 30 -1.01 -1.02 -19.84
CA PRO A 30 -1.79 -2.14 -19.32
C PRO A 30 -0.89 -3.36 -19.11
N ASP A 31 -1.11 -4.08 -18.00
CA ASP A 31 -0.34 -5.26 -17.60
C ASP A 31 1.12 -5.00 -17.14
N ASP A 32 1.58 -3.75 -17.06
CA ASP A 32 2.90 -3.44 -16.50
C ASP A 32 2.98 -3.75 -15.00
N VAL A 33 3.96 -4.55 -14.59
CA VAL A 33 4.31 -4.73 -13.18
C VAL A 33 5.09 -3.51 -12.71
N ASN A 34 4.44 -2.71 -11.86
CA ASN A 34 4.99 -1.48 -11.33
C ASN A 34 5.41 -1.65 -9.88
N LEU A 35 6.39 -0.84 -9.47
CA LEU A 35 6.83 -0.76 -8.08
C LEU A 35 6.10 0.40 -7.39
N TYR A 36 5.56 0.13 -6.20
CA TYR A 36 4.85 1.10 -5.38
C TYR A 36 5.50 1.17 -4.01
N VAL A 37 5.77 2.39 -3.56
CA VAL A 37 6.14 2.69 -2.18
C VAL A 37 4.85 2.84 -1.38
N VAL A 38 4.78 2.09 -0.29
CA VAL A 38 3.70 2.11 0.69
C VAL A 38 4.28 2.69 1.97
N GLN A 39 3.70 3.77 2.46
CA GLN A 39 4.00 4.30 3.79
C GLN A 39 2.77 4.05 4.66
N ALA A 40 2.95 3.37 5.78
CA ALA A 40 1.89 3.07 6.73
C ALA A 40 2.37 3.42 8.14
N LYS A 41 1.48 4.00 8.95
CA LYS A 41 1.79 4.26 10.36
C LYS A 41 1.32 3.09 11.21
N CYS A 42 2.27 2.28 11.67
CA CYS A 42 2.05 1.13 12.54
C CYS A 42 2.56 1.47 13.94
N ASP A 43 1.81 1.15 14.99
CA ASP A 43 2.24 1.35 16.39
C ASP A 43 2.72 2.78 16.72
N GLY A 44 2.19 3.78 16.01
CA GLY A 44 2.56 5.19 16.18
C GLY A 44 3.80 5.63 15.40
N GLU A 45 4.49 4.73 14.71
CA GLU A 45 5.68 5.01 13.88
C GLU A 45 5.38 4.78 12.38
N TRP A 46 6.01 5.59 11.52
CA TRP A 46 5.87 5.41 10.07
C TRP A 46 6.84 4.36 9.54
N HIS A 47 6.29 3.34 8.90
CA HIS A 47 7.04 2.30 8.20
C HIS A 47 6.89 2.45 6.69
N THR A 48 7.97 2.16 5.96
CA THR A 48 7.99 2.21 4.49
C THR A 48 8.21 0.81 3.94
N PHE A 49 7.31 0.39 3.05
CA PHE A 49 7.34 -0.89 2.36
C PHE A 49 7.32 -0.65 0.85
N THR A 50 7.77 -1.65 0.11
CA THR A 50 7.76 -1.64 -1.35
C THR A 50 7.01 -2.85 -1.86
N VAL A 51 6.01 -2.62 -2.72
CA VAL A 51 5.21 -3.69 -3.31
C VAL A 51 5.27 -3.64 -4.83
N LYS A 52 5.22 -4.81 -5.46
CA LYS A 52 5.04 -4.93 -6.91
C LYS A 52 3.57 -5.18 -7.20
N HIS A 53 3.00 -4.45 -8.16
CA HIS A 53 1.61 -4.61 -8.55
C HIS A 53 1.42 -4.31 -10.03
N ARG A 54 0.61 -5.13 -10.70
CA ARG A 54 0.33 -5.02 -12.13
C ARG A 54 -0.73 -3.94 -12.39
N TYR A 55 -0.43 -3.01 -13.29
CA TYR A 55 -1.36 -1.97 -13.68
C TYR A 55 -2.54 -2.57 -14.44
N GLY A 56 -3.74 -2.47 -13.88
CA GLY A 56 -4.97 -3.06 -14.43
C GLY A 56 -5.68 -4.03 -13.48
N ASP A 57 -4.97 -4.61 -12.49
CA ASP A 57 -5.56 -5.51 -11.48
C ASP A 57 -6.50 -4.80 -10.50
N GLY A 58 -6.49 -3.46 -10.55
CA GLY A 58 -7.40 -2.62 -9.81
C GLY A 58 -6.84 -2.20 -8.45
N PRO A 59 -7.31 -1.04 -7.95
CA PRO A 59 -6.75 -0.44 -6.75
C PRO A 59 -6.94 -1.30 -5.51
N TRP A 60 -7.99 -2.13 -5.42
CA TRP A 60 -8.23 -2.97 -4.24
C TRP A 60 -7.23 -4.12 -4.10
N GLU A 61 -6.78 -4.72 -5.21
CA GLU A 61 -5.74 -5.76 -5.18
C GLU A 61 -4.41 -5.15 -4.70
N LEU A 62 -4.05 -3.95 -5.17
CA LEU A 62 -2.87 -3.21 -4.68
C LEU A 62 -2.92 -2.99 -3.17
N VAL A 63 -4.08 -2.57 -2.65
CA VAL A 63 -4.25 -2.35 -1.21
C VAL A 63 -4.14 -3.64 -0.42
N ARG A 64 -4.74 -4.74 -0.91
CA ARG A 64 -4.62 -6.05 -0.26
C ARG A 64 -3.17 -6.51 -0.21
N THR A 65 -2.43 -6.37 -1.31
CA THR A 65 -0.98 -6.68 -1.34
C THR A 65 -0.22 -5.83 -0.33
N ALA A 66 -0.49 -4.51 -0.27
CA ALA A 66 0.14 -3.60 0.68
C ALA A 66 -0.10 -4.03 2.13
N LEU A 67 -1.35 -4.33 2.51
CA LEU A 67 -1.70 -4.76 3.86
C LEU A 67 -1.04 -6.09 4.24
N ASN A 68 -0.98 -7.05 3.31
CA ASN A 68 -0.30 -8.33 3.55
C ASN A 68 1.20 -8.13 3.79
N THR A 69 1.87 -7.29 2.98
CA THR A 69 3.29 -6.97 3.17
C THR A 69 3.56 -6.27 4.50
N ILE A 70 2.67 -5.37 4.94
CA ILE A 70 2.77 -4.71 6.25
C ILE A 70 2.64 -5.75 7.37
N ALA A 71 1.64 -6.64 7.28
CA ALA A 71 1.42 -7.69 8.28
C ALA A 71 2.63 -8.64 8.38
N GLU A 72 3.21 -9.05 7.25
CA GLU A 72 4.41 -9.91 7.23
C GLU A 72 5.65 -9.21 7.82
N GLY A 73 5.83 -7.92 7.52
CA GLY A 73 6.97 -7.13 7.98
C GLY A 73 6.91 -6.75 9.46
N THR A 74 5.71 -6.53 9.99
CA THR A 74 5.49 -6.23 11.42
C THR A 74 5.48 -7.49 12.29
N SER A 75 5.18 -8.66 11.72
CA SER A 75 5.25 -9.95 12.44
C SER A 75 6.67 -10.43 12.76
N HIS A 76 7.71 -9.76 12.23
CA HIS A 76 9.13 -10.09 12.43
C HIS A 76 9.92 -9.04 13.22
N ALA A 77 9.26 -8.00 13.73
CA ALA A 77 9.87 -6.92 14.50
C ALA A 77 9.79 -7.14 16.01
#